data_AF-A0A834T8W9-F1
#
_entry.id   AF-A0A834T8W9-F1
#
_cell.length_a   1.000
_cell.length_b   1.000
_cell.length_c   1.000
_cell.angle_alpha   90.00
_cell.angle_beta   90.00
_cell.angle_gamma   90.00
#
_symmetry.space_group_name_H-M   'P 1'
#
loop_
_entity.id
_entity.type
_entity.pdbx_description
1 polymer ?
#
loop_
_entity_poly.entity_id
_entity_poly.type
_entity_poly.pdbx_seq_one_letter_code
_entity_poly.pdbx_strand_id
1 'polypeptide(L)'
;MAGALQPLNISDFQVLELDGDNYRLWKEKIILQLGWMDVDYAIRKDEPPALIDTSNKSEIDLYERERSNSLSMMYIKSKISASIRGSLGVHKNVRDLLKAIDE
;
A
#
# COMPACT_ATOMS: atom_id res chain seq x y z
N MET A 1 -2.46 -0.04 -38.16
CA MET A 1 -1.17 -0.12 -37.43
C MET A 1 -1.50 -0.43 -35.98
N ALA A 2 -1.32 -1.68 -35.54
CA ALA A 2 -1.45 -2.03 -34.14
C ALA A 2 -0.14 -1.64 -33.45
N GLY A 3 -0.18 -0.64 -32.56
CA GLY A 3 0.99 -0.28 -31.76
C GLY A 3 1.35 -1.46 -30.88
N ALA A 4 2.53 -2.04 -31.10
CA ALA A 4 3.06 -3.07 -30.21
C ALA A 4 3.24 -2.44 -28.82
N LEU A 5 2.57 -3.01 -27.81
CA LEU A 5 2.87 -2.70 -26.42
C LEU A 5 4.32 -3.12 -26.19
N GLN A 6 5.19 -2.16 -25.85
CA GLN A 6 6.56 -2.49 -25.50
C GLN A 6 6.55 -3.42 -24.28
N PRO A 7 7.43 -4.44 -24.25
CA PRO A 7 7.53 -5.31 -23.09
C PRO A 7 7.94 -4.47 -21.88
N LEU A 8 7.13 -4.57 -20.84
CA LEU A 8 7.34 -3.96 -19.54
C LEU A 8 8.74 -4.30 -19.03
N ASN A 9 9.60 -3.30 -18.82
CA ASN A 9 10.95 -3.56 -18.36
C ASN A 9 10.91 -3.86 -16.85
N ILE A 10 11.62 -4.90 -16.40
CA ILE A 10 11.65 -5.30 -14.98
C ILE A 10 12.14 -4.14 -14.10
N SER A 11 13.00 -3.26 -14.62
CA SER A 11 13.45 -2.04 -13.94
C SER A 11 12.32 -1.04 -13.67
N ASP A 12 11.23 -1.06 -14.43
CA ASP A 12 10.07 -0.18 -14.19
C ASP A 12 9.35 -0.57 -12.89
N PHE A 13 9.40 -1.86 -12.52
CA PHE A 13 8.87 -2.42 -11.27
C PHE A 13 9.83 -2.36 -10.09
N GLN A 14 11.06 -1.94 -10.32
CA GLN A 14 12.00 -1.76 -9.24
C GLN A 14 11.57 -0.52 -8.45
N VAL A 15 10.99 -0.76 -7.28
CA VAL A 15 10.82 0.27 -6.26
C VAL A 15 12.19 0.51 -5.68
N LEU A 16 12.73 1.69 -6.00
CA LEU A 16 13.87 2.26 -5.30
C LEU A 16 13.49 2.39 -3.82
N GLU A 17 14.43 2.18 -2.90
CA GLU A 17 14.15 2.45 -1.50
C GLU A 17 13.80 3.93 -1.32
N LEU A 18 12.85 4.21 -0.44
CA LEU A 18 12.56 5.59 -0.06
C LEU A 18 13.82 6.18 0.60
N ASP A 19 14.39 7.22 -0.01
CA ASP A 19 15.60 7.91 0.44
C ASP A 19 15.36 9.36 0.86
N GLY A 20 14.10 9.79 0.84
CA GLY A 20 13.63 11.12 1.25
C GLY A 20 13.09 11.93 0.07
N ASP A 21 13.89 12.09 -0.98
CA ASP A 21 13.59 13.01 -2.09
C ASP A 21 12.70 12.37 -3.17
N ASN A 22 12.58 11.03 -3.17
CA ASN A 22 11.90 10.28 -4.21
C ASN A 22 10.43 9.93 -3.89
N TYR A 23 9.84 10.50 -2.83
CA TYR A 23 8.53 10.08 -2.29
C TYR A 23 7.41 10.02 -3.33
N ARG A 24 7.25 11.04 -4.19
CA ARG A 24 6.13 11.10 -5.14
C ARG A 24 6.12 9.91 -6.10
N LEU A 25 7.26 9.63 -6.72
CA LEU A 25 7.43 8.50 -7.64
C LEU A 25 7.39 7.16 -6.89
N TRP A 26 7.94 7.11 -5.67
CA TRP A 26 7.91 5.92 -4.82
C TRP A 26 6.47 5.55 -4.44
N LYS A 27 5.65 6.51 -4.00
CA LYS A 27 4.25 6.32 -3.61
C LYS A 27 3.41 5.79 -4.77
N GLU A 28 3.56 6.37 -5.96
CA GLU A 28 2.85 5.91 -7.17
C GLU A 28 3.20 4.46 -7.50
N LYS A 29 4.48 4.08 -7.46
CA LYS A 29 4.92 2.71 -7.73
C LYS A 29 4.45 1.72 -6.67
N ILE A 30 4.51 2.09 -5.40
CA ILE A 30 4.01 1.28 -4.28
C ILE A 30 2.51 1.00 -4.44
N ILE A 31 1.71 2.04 -4.70
CA ILE A 31 0.25 1.87 -4.88
C ILE A 31 -0.04 0.97 -6.08
N LEU A 32 0.68 1.14 -7.20
CA LEU A 32 0.54 0.29 -8.38
C LEU A 32 0.83 -1.18 -8.05
N GLN A 33 1.91 -1.47 -7.33
CA GLN A 33 2.28 -2.83 -6.95
C GLN A 33 1.30 -3.47 -5.96
N LEU A 34 0.82 -2.70 -4.98
CA LEU A 34 -0.20 -3.18 -4.05
C LEU A 34 -1.52 -3.51 -4.77
N GLY A 35 -1.89 -2.69 -5.77
CA GLY A 35 -3.04 -2.97 -6.65
C GLY A 35 -2.86 -4.21 -7.51
N TRP A 36 -1.65 -4.43 -8.05
CA TRP A 36 -1.34 -5.65 -8.81
C TRP A 36 -1.36 -6.93 -7.98
N MET A 37 -1.00 -6.81 -6.70
CA MET A 37 -1.04 -7.91 -5.73
C MET A 37 -2.44 -8.10 -5.10
N ASP A 38 -3.41 -7.25 -5.45
CA ASP A 38 -4.77 -7.20 -4.86
C ASP A 38 -4.75 -7.11 -3.32
N VAL A 39 -3.82 -6.33 -2.77
CA VAL A 39 -3.71 -6.08 -1.32
C VAL A 39 -3.95 -4.62 -0.97
N ASP A 40 -4.39 -3.80 -1.91
CA ASP A 40 -4.67 -2.37 -1.76
C ASP A 40 -6.10 -2.05 -1.29
N TYR A 41 -6.89 -3.06 -0.90
CA TYR A 41 -8.28 -2.90 -0.44
C TYR A 41 -8.41 -1.84 0.67
N ALA A 42 -7.55 -1.86 1.69
CA ALA A 42 -7.52 -0.90 2.80
C ALA A 42 -7.09 0.52 2.36
N ILE A 43 -6.46 0.65 1.18
CA ILE A 43 -6.11 1.94 0.58
C ILE A 43 -7.32 2.48 -0.20
N ARG A 44 -7.95 1.64 -1.04
CA ARG A 44 -9.07 2.02 -1.92
C ARG A 44 -10.39 2.28 -1.19
N LYS A 45 -10.67 1.56 -0.11
CA LYS A 45 -11.95 1.64 0.61
C LYS A 45 -11.81 2.43 1.90
N ASP A 46 -12.74 3.35 2.11
CA ASP A 46 -12.85 4.07 3.38
C ASP A 46 -13.20 3.14 4.54
N GLU A 47 -12.83 3.57 5.74
CA GLU A 47 -13.15 2.86 6.98
C GLU A 47 -14.68 2.75 7.07
N PRO A 48 -15.22 1.52 7.14
CA PRO A 48 -16.65 1.35 7.19
C PRO A 48 -17.15 1.74 8.58
N PRO A 49 -18.45 2.02 8.71
CA PRO A 49 -19.10 2.08 9.99
C PRO A 49 -18.79 0.82 10.82
N ALA A 50 -18.71 0.98 12.14
CA ALA A 50 -18.54 -0.13 13.08
C ALA A 50 -19.52 -1.27 12.76
N LEU A 51 -19.07 -2.51 12.93
CA LEU A 51 -19.83 -3.71 12.58
C LEU A 51 -21.25 -3.62 13.12
N ILE A 52 -22.23 -3.70 12.22
CA ILE A 52 -23.64 -3.88 12.57
C ILE A 52 -23.84 -5.40 12.59
N ASP A 53 -24.47 -5.91 13.64
CA ASP A 53 -24.58 -7.34 14.03
C ASP A 53 -25.32 -8.25 13.01
N THR A 54 -25.51 -7.77 11.78
CA THR A 54 -26.14 -8.46 10.67
C THR A 54 -25.19 -8.45 9.46
N SER A 55 -24.33 -9.46 9.31
CA SER A 55 -24.10 -10.19 8.04
C SER A 55 -22.72 -10.88 7.93
N ASN A 56 -22.71 -12.03 7.23
CA ASN A 56 -21.52 -12.65 6.61
C ASN A 56 -20.69 -11.66 5.76
N LYS A 57 -21.33 -10.64 5.17
CA LYS A 57 -20.67 -9.70 4.24
C LYS A 57 -19.74 -8.76 5.01
N SER A 58 -20.18 -8.28 6.17
CA SER A 58 -19.41 -7.40 7.06
C SER A 58 -18.17 -8.11 7.64
N GLU A 59 -18.28 -9.40 7.97
CA GLU A 59 -17.14 -10.20 8.44
C GLU A 59 -16.11 -10.45 7.33
N ILE A 60 -16.55 -10.80 6.12
CA ILE A 60 -15.66 -10.96 4.96
C ILE A 60 -14.96 -9.64 4.62
N ASP A 61 -15.70 -8.53 4.60
CA ASP A 61 -15.12 -7.20 4.34
C ASP A 61 -14.13 -6.76 5.43
N LEU A 62 -14.37 -7.13 6.69
CA LEU A 62 -13.43 -6.90 7.78
C LEU A 62 -12.16 -7.73 7.59
N TYR A 63 -12.30 -9.03 7.34
CA TYR A 63 -11.18 -9.94 7.12
C TYR A 63 -10.30 -9.49 5.95
N GLU A 64 -10.89 -9.18 4.79
CA GLU A 64 -10.14 -8.70 3.63
C GLU A 64 -9.44 -7.37 3.92
N ARG A 65 -10.06 -6.47 4.72
CA ARG A 65 -9.40 -5.23 5.14
C ARG A 65 -8.23 -5.50 6.07
N GLU A 66 -8.39 -6.30 7.12
CA GLU A 66 -7.32 -6.60 8.08
C GLU A 66 -6.13 -7.26 7.39
N ARG A 67 -6.42 -8.20 6.48
CA ARG A 67 -5.43 -8.85 5.62
C ARG A 67 -4.71 -7.84 4.72
N SER A 68 -5.47 -7.02 3.98
CA SER A 68 -4.94 -5.99 3.09
C SER A 68 -4.08 -4.96 3.84
N ASN A 69 -4.54 -4.51 5.01
CA ASN A 69 -3.84 -3.58 5.87
C ASN A 69 -2.49 -4.16 6.33
N SER A 70 -2.52 -5.40 6.85
CA SER A 70 -1.32 -6.09 7.32
C SER A 70 -0.30 -6.31 6.21
N LEU A 71 -0.74 -6.82 5.06
CA LEU A 71 0.12 -7.08 3.90
C LEU A 71 0.71 -5.80 3.31
N SER A 72 -0.11 -4.76 3.13
CA SER A 72 0.35 -3.48 2.62
C SER A 72 1.36 -2.82 3.56
N MET A 73 1.12 -2.85 4.87
CA MET A 73 2.06 -2.31 5.85
C MET A 73 3.39 -3.07 5.85
N MET A 74 3.36 -4.40 5.79
CA MET A 74 4.59 -5.22 5.70
C MET A 74 5.37 -4.89 4.43
N TYR A 75 4.66 -4.81 3.30
CA TYR A 75 5.26 -4.49 2.01
C TYR A 75 5.92 -3.10 2.02
N ILE A 76 5.17 -2.08 2.42
CA ILE A 76 5.65 -0.69 2.50
C ILE A 76 6.87 -0.60 3.41
N LYS A 77 6.81 -1.15 4.62
CA LYS A 77 7.93 -1.12 5.57
C LYS A 77 9.19 -1.82 5.04
N SER A 78 9.05 -2.79 4.14
CA SER A 78 10.18 -3.45 3.48
C SER A 78 10.84 -2.60 2.38
N LYS A 79 10.15 -1.54 1.91
CA LYS A 79 10.58 -0.64 0.83
C LYS A 79 11.05 0.73 1.33
N ILE A 80 11.13 0.88 2.65
CA ILE A 80 11.64 2.07 3.33
C ILE A 80 13.05 1.75 3.85
N SER A 81 13.99 2.65 3.60
CA SER A 81 15.36 2.54 4.11
C SER A 81 15.42 2.58 5.64
N ALA A 82 16.44 1.94 6.23
CA ALA A 82 16.57 1.85 7.68
C ALA A 82 16.69 3.23 8.37
N SER A 83 17.26 4.23 7.68
CA SER A 83 17.42 5.60 8.17
C SER A 83 16.07 6.29 8.42
N ILE A 84 15.09 6.09 7.53
CA ILE A 84 13.74 6.65 7.65
C ILE A 84 12.86 5.77 8.54
N ARG A 85 13.11 4.45 8.55
CA ARG A 85 12.32 3.51 9.36
C ARG A 85 12.40 3.81 10.87
N GLY A 86 13.53 4.33 11.34
CA GLY A 86 13.73 4.70 12.75
C GLY A 86 12.97 5.97 13.18
N SER A 87 12.68 6.88 12.26
CA SER A 87 11.87 8.08 12.53
C SER A 87 10.36 7.82 12.40
N LEU A 88 9.98 6.72 11.76
CA LEU A 88 8.59 6.35 11.55
C LEU A 88 7.97 5.77 12.82
N GLY A 89 6.86 6.35 13.27
CA GLY A 89 6.14 5.92 14.47
C GLY A 89 5.42 4.57 14.33
N VAL A 90 4.68 4.19 15.38
CA VAL A 90 3.76 3.04 15.32
C VAL A 90 2.46 3.48 14.66
N HIS A 91 2.24 3.01 13.43
CA HIS A 91 1.00 3.25 12.68
C HIS A 91 0.06 2.05 12.80
N LYS A 92 -1.23 2.31 13.01
CA LYS A 92 -2.27 1.28 13.16
C LYS A 92 -2.76 0.74 11.82
N ASN A 93 -2.75 1.59 10.79
CA ASN A 93 -3.19 1.22 9.46
C ASN A 93 -2.25 1.78 8.37
N VAL A 94 -2.42 1.26 7.16
CA VAL A 94 -1.62 1.60 5.97
C VAL A 94 -1.79 3.05 5.54
N ARG A 95 -2.98 3.66 5.76
CA ARG A 95 -3.25 5.05 5.38
C ARG A 95 -2.49 6.02 6.28
N ASP A 96 -2.49 5.77 7.59
CA ASP A 96 -1.73 6.53 8.57
C ASP A 96 -0.22 6.42 8.29
N LEU A 97 0.24 5.22 7.92
CA LEU A 97 1.61 4.97 7.52
C LEU A 97 1.98 5.80 6.28
N LEU A 98 1.17 5.77 5.22
CA LEU A 98 1.43 6.54 4.00
C LEU A 98 1.43 8.05 4.25
N LYS A 99 0.56 8.52 5.16
CA LYS A 99 0.49 9.93 5.57
C LYS A 99 1.75 10.35 6.33
N ALA A 100 2.21 9.55 7.28
CA ALA A 100 3.41 9.86 8.06
C ALA A 100 4.71 9.82 7.24
N ILE A 101 4.70 9.19 6.06
CA ILE A 101 5.82 9.22 5.12
C ILE A 101 5.73 10.47 4.21
N ASP A 102 4.54 11.04 4.03
CA ASP A 102 4.29 12.27 3.25
C ASP A 102 4.65 13.55 4.03
N GLU A 103 4.68 13.46 5.37
CA GLU A 103 5.01 14.53 6.32
C GLU A 103 6.52 14.67 6.55
#